data_AF-A0A831XPN1-F1
#
_entry.id   AF-A0A831XPN1-F1
#
_cell.length_a   1.000
_cell.length_b   1.000
_cell.length_c   1.000
_cell.angle_alpha   90.00
_cell.angle_beta   90.00
_cell.angle_gamma   90.00
#
_symmetry.space_group_name_H-M   'P 1'
#
loop_
_entity.id
_entity.type
_entity.pdbx_description
1 polymer ?
#
loop_
_entity_poly.entity_id
_entity_poly.type
_entity_poly.pdbx_seq_one_letter_code
_entity_poly.pdbx_strand_id
1 'polypeptide(L)' 'MRQTLIRWLWQALRPSVEKWLNERALRLPRAQREAIAHRFQVPAELVEQLENALRQIVLYQLERWEP' A
#
# COMPACT_ATOMS: atom_id res chain seq x y z
N MET A 1 23.25 6.51 16.73
CA MET A 1 22.81 5.12 17.04
C MET A 1 21.37 4.84 16.65
N ARG A 2 20.37 5.67 17.03
CA ARG A 2 18.95 5.44 16.64
C ARG A 2 18.70 5.41 15.12
N GLN A 3 19.27 6.33 14.33
CA GLN A 3 19.10 6.34 12.87
C GLN A 3 19.67 5.08 12.20
N THR A 4 20.83 4.60 12.68
CA THR A 4 21.46 3.38 12.15
C THR A 4 20.59 2.15 12.38
N LEU A 5 19.92 2.06 13.54
CA LEU A 5 18.96 0.99 13.86
C LEU A 5 17.71 1.06 13.00
N ILE A 6 17.16 2.27 12.78
CA ILE A 6 15.99 2.47 11.91
C ILE A 6 16.33 2.09 10.46
N ARG A 7 17.52 2.47 9.98
CA ARG A 7 18.01 2.10 8.65
C ARG A 7 18.18 0.58 8.49
N TRP A 8 18.69 -0.09 9.51
CA TRP A 8 18.83 -1.55 9.52
C TRP A 8 17.48 -2.26 9.55
N LEU A 9 16.58 -1.82 10.43
CA LEU A 9 15.22 -2.35 10.53
C LEU A 9 14.47 -2.14 9.21
N TRP A 10 14.68 -1.00 8.55
CA TRP A 10 14.11 -0.74 7.24
C TRP A 10 14.67 -1.62 6.14
N GLN A 11 15.98 -1.80 6.07
CA GLN A 11 16.59 -2.72 5.09
C GLN A 11 16.06 -4.15 5.26
N ALA A 12 15.80 -4.59 6.50
CA ALA A 12 15.21 -5.90 6.77
C ALA A 12 13.71 -5.97 6.42
N LEU A 13 12.94 -4.91 6.70
CA LEU A 13 11.49 -4.89 6.48
C LEU A 13 11.10 -4.58 5.04
N ARG A 14 11.88 -3.77 4.31
CA ARG A 14 11.64 -3.36 2.91
C ARG A 14 11.20 -4.52 2.01
N PRO A 15 11.95 -5.63 1.87
CA PRO A 15 11.54 -6.72 0.97
C PRO A 15 10.24 -7.39 1.41
N SER A 16 9.96 -7.46 2.71
CA SER A 16 8.73 -8.03 3.23
C SER A 16 7.53 -7.11 2.98
N VAL A 17 7.71 -5.79 3.13
CA VAL A 17 6.67 -4.79 2.83
C VAL A 17 6.40 -4.73 1.34
N GLU A 18 7.44 -4.76 0.50
CA GLU A 18 7.31 -4.76 -0.96
C GLU A 18 6.60 -6.03 -1.46
N LYS A 19 6.96 -7.20 -0.90
CA LYS A 19 6.27 -8.46 -1.16
C LYS A 19 4.84 -8.45 -0.65
N TRP A 20 4.58 -7.91 0.54
CA TRP A 20 3.23 -7.77 1.08
C TRP A 20 2.37 -6.82 0.24
N LEU A 21 2.94 -5.70 -0.23
CA LEU A 21 2.26 -4.77 -1.13
C LEU A 21 1.92 -5.44 -2.46
N ASN A 22 2.88 -6.11 -3.08
CA ASN A 22 2.69 -6.81 -4.35
C ASN A 22 1.72 -7.99 -4.24
N GLU A 23 1.83 -8.83 -3.21
CA GLU A 23 1.04 -10.07 -3.09
C GLU A 23 -0.32 -9.87 -2.40
N ARG A 24 -0.42 -9.00 -1.38
CA ARG A 24 -1.55 -9.06 -0.43
C ARG A 24 -2.25 -7.74 -0.15
N ALA A 25 -1.58 -6.60 -0.32
CA ALA A 25 -2.10 -5.35 0.25
C ALA A 25 -3.17 -4.66 -0.59
N LEU A 26 -3.22 -4.85 -1.91
CA LEU A 26 -4.26 -4.18 -2.71
C LEU A 26 -4.94 -5.08 -3.73
N ARG A 27 -5.50 -6.15 -3.20
CA ARG A 27 -6.78 -6.60 -3.72
C ARG A 27 -7.73 -6.54 -2.55
N LEU A 28 -8.39 -5.40 -2.35
CA LEU A 28 -9.56 -5.39 -1.49
C LEU A 28 -10.51 -6.49 -1.98
N PRO A 29 -10.96 -7.40 -1.08
CA PRO A 29 -11.98 -8.37 -1.43
C PRO A 29 -13.13 -7.64 -2.11
N ARG A 30 -13.64 -8.19 -3.22
CA ARG A 30 -14.66 -7.52 -4.04
C ARG A 30 -15.83 -7.00 -3.19
N ALA A 31 -16.26 -7.77 -2.20
CA ALA A 31 -17.27 -7.39 -1.22
C ALA A 31 -16.94 -6.12 -0.41
N GLN A 32 -15.69 -5.93 0.01
CA GLN A 32 -15.27 -4.70 0.70
C GLN A 32 -15.23 -3.51 -0.25
N ARG A 33 -14.76 -3.72 -1.48
CA ARG A 33 -14.73 -2.67 -2.52
C ARG A 33 -16.14 -2.19 -2.85
N GLU A 34 -17.08 -3.11 -3.00
CA GLU A 34 -18.50 -2.83 -3.24
C GLU A 34 -19.16 -2.16 -2.03
N ALA A 35 -18.82 -2.56 -0.80
CA ALA A 35 -19.32 -1.92 0.41
C ALA A 35 -18.86 -0.45 0.53
N ILE A 36 -17.60 -0.17 0.18
CA ILE A 36 -17.05 1.20 0.13
C ILE A 36 -17.73 2.00 -0.97
N ALA A 37 -17.81 1.45 -2.18
CA ALA A 37 -18.49 2.06 -3.32
C ALA A 37 -19.93 2.45 -2.98
N HIS A 38 -20.67 1.53 -2.35
CA HIS A 38 -22.03 1.76 -1.89
C HIS A 38 -22.11 2.82 -0.78
N ARG A 39 -21.21 2.78 0.21
CA ARG A 39 -21.18 3.74 1.32
C ARG A 39 -20.92 5.17 0.85
N PHE A 40 -20.04 5.35 -0.11
CA PHE A 40 -19.66 6.66 -0.64
C PHE A 40 -20.44 7.04 -1.91
N GLN A 41 -21.37 6.19 -2.36
CA GLN A 41 -22.16 6.39 -3.59
C GLN A 41 -21.28 6.66 -4.83
N VAL A 42 -20.15 5.97 -4.93
CA VAL A 42 -19.20 6.07 -6.05
C VAL A 42 -19.15 4.74 -6.80
N PRO A 43 -18.78 4.74 -8.10
CA PRO A 43 -18.58 3.49 -8.82
C PRO A 43 -17.43 2.67 -8.21
N ALA A 44 -17.60 1.35 -8.14
CA ALA A 44 -16.59 0.44 -7.61
C ALA A 44 -15.25 0.51 -8.38
N GLU A 45 -15.32 0.89 -9.66
CA GLU A 45 -14.15 1.13 -10.50
C GLU A 45 -13.32 2.33 -10.02
N LEU A 46 -13.96 3.40 -9.49
CA LEU A 46 -13.24 4.53 -8.90
C LEU A 46 -12.50 4.10 -7.62
N VAL A 47 -13.12 3.24 -6.82
CA VAL A 47 -12.48 2.68 -5.61
C VAL A 47 -11.26 1.84 -6.00
N GLU A 48 -11.36 1.05 -7.07
CA GLU A 48 -10.21 0.29 -7.62
C GLU A 48 -9.10 1.20 -8.15
N GLN A 49 -9.44 2.29 -8.84
CA GLN A 49 -8.47 3.26 -9.33
C GLN A 49 -7.75 3.98 -8.17
N LEU A 50 -8.48 4.37 -7.12
CA LEU A 50 -7.91 4.96 -5.91
C LEU A 50 -7.01 3.98 -5.17
N GLU A 51 -7.43 2.72 -5.06
CA GLU A 51 -6.62 1.64 -4.51
C GLU A 51 -5.30 1.53 -5.28
N ASN A 52 -5.36 1.42 -6.61
CA ASN A 52 -4.15 1.38 -7.45
C ASN A 52 -3.28 2.64 -7.35
N ALA A 53 -3.87 3.83 -7.25
CA ALA A 53 -3.11 5.07 -7.08
C ALA A 53 -2.37 5.10 -5.74
N LEU A 54 -3.04 4.70 -4.65
CA LEU A 54 -2.42 4.60 -3.33
C LEU A 54 -1.30 3.56 -3.31
N ARG A 55 -1.48 2.40 -3.97
CA ARG A 55 -0.41 1.41 -4.15
C ARG A 55 0.84 2.05 -4.73
N GLN A 56 0.68 2.77 -5.83
CA GLN A 56 1.79 3.37 -6.56
C GLN A 56 2.49 4.45 -5.71
N ILE A 57 1.72 5.28 -5.01
CA ILE A 57 2.28 6.30 -4.11
C ILE A 57 3.07 5.64 -2.98
N VAL A 58 2.53 4.60 -2.33
CA VAL A 58 3.22 3.90 -1.24
C VAL A 58 4.49 3.24 -1.76
N LEU A 59 4.45 2.55 -2.89
CA LEU A 59 5.65 1.95 -3.51
C LEU A 59 6.70 3.00 -3.86
N TYR A 60 6.29 4.10 -4.50
CA TYR A 60 7.18 5.21 -4.83
C TYR A 60 7.85 5.83 -3.60
N GLN A 61 7.09 6.00 -2.52
CA GLN A 61 7.62 6.51 -1.26
C GLN A 61 8.56 5.49 -0.61
N LEU A 62 8.23 4.19 -0.64
CA LEU A 62 9.11 3.13 -0.14
C LEU A 62 10.44 3.07 -0.88
N GLU A 63 10.44 3.26 -2.20
CA GLU A 63 11.67 3.30 -2.99
C GLU A 63 12.55 4.51 -2.66
N ARG A 64 11.94 5.67 -2.41
CA ARG A 64 12.63 6.93 -2.10
C ARG A 64 12.97 7.11 -0.63
N TRP A 65 12.45 6.28 0.27
CA TRP A 65 12.62 6.48 1.70
C TRP A 65 14.02 6.04 2.15
N GLU A 66 14.85 7.01 2.51
CA GLU A 66 16.13 6.84 3.18
C GLU A 66 16.07 7.45 4.60
N PRO A 67 16.14 6.65 5.67
CA PRO A 67 16.04 7.11 7.06
C PRO A 67 17.35 7.63 7.68
#